data_AF-A0A7R9LZR6-F1
#
_entry.id   AF-A0A7R9LZR6-F1
#
_cell.length_a   1.000
_cell.length_b   1.000
_cell.length_c   1.000
_cell.angle_alpha   90.00
_cell.angle_beta   90.00
_cell.angle_gamma   90.00
#
_symmetry.space_group_name_H-M   'P 1'
#
loop_
_entity.id
_entity.type
_entity.pdbx_description
1 polymer ?
#
loop_
_entity_poly.entity_id
_entity_poly.type
_entity_poly.pdbx_seq_one_letter_code
_entity_poly.pdbx_strand_id
1 'polypeptide(L)'
;MTLGTFRDQIIYPDSIEDMHRKAITDDHLLEFLRIVQIEYLVERESLDSVQDWHDVLSGGEKQRIALARLLYHKPLFAILDECTSAVSIDVEQSIYEYLTNSVQCSLLSVTHRVKQLQQYHHFVL
;
A
#
# COMPACT_ATOMS: atom_id res chain seq x y z
N MET A 1 -0.68 -14.17 2.27
CA MET A 1 -1.49 -13.31 3.16
C MET A 1 -1.24 -13.78 4.57
N THR A 2 -1.33 -12.88 5.54
CA THR A 2 -1.10 -13.21 6.94
C THR A 2 -2.37 -13.78 7.55
N LEU A 3 -2.24 -14.66 8.55
CA LEU A 3 -3.40 -15.07 9.34
C LEU A 3 -3.83 -13.89 10.22
N GLY A 4 -5.13 -13.76 10.47
CA GLY A 4 -5.68 -12.74 11.36
C GLY A 4 -6.62 -11.77 10.66
N THR A 5 -6.61 -10.53 11.14
CA THR A 5 -7.58 -9.51 10.75
C THR A 5 -7.25 -8.86 9.40
N PHE A 6 -8.19 -8.06 8.87
CA PHE A 6 -7.89 -7.20 7.72
C PHE A 6 -6.80 -6.18 8.07
N ARG A 7 -6.85 -5.61 9.30
CA ARG A 7 -5.82 -4.72 9.84
C ARG A 7 -4.45 -5.38 9.79
N ASP A 8 -4.33 -6.63 10.20
CA ASP A 8 -3.07 -7.39 10.19
C ASP A 8 -2.47 -7.49 8.79
N GLN A 9 -3.30 -7.53 7.73
CA GLN A 9 -2.78 -7.53 6.36
C GLN A 9 -2.05 -6.22 6.03
N ILE A 10 -2.45 -5.10 6.62
CA ILE A 10 -1.90 -3.78 6.34
C ILE A 10 -0.66 -3.52 7.21
N ILE A 11 -0.73 -3.86 8.50
CA ILE A 11 0.32 -3.51 9.46
C ILE A 11 1.47 -4.53 9.52
N TYR A 12 1.28 -5.74 8.98
CA TYR A 12 2.31 -6.78 9.03
C TYR A 12 3.71 -6.28 8.58
N PRO A 13 4.79 -6.59 9.33
CA PRO A 13 4.88 -7.56 10.43
C PRO A 13 4.58 -7.02 11.82
N ASP A 14 4.10 -5.77 11.93
CA ASP A 14 3.80 -5.16 13.21
C ASP A 14 2.53 -5.75 13.86
N SER A 15 2.48 -5.68 15.19
CA SER A 15 1.27 -5.86 15.98
C SER A 15 0.48 -4.54 16.13
N ILE A 16 -0.74 -4.61 16.67
CA ILE A 16 -1.52 -3.41 17.02
C ILE A 16 -0.77 -2.54 18.05
N GLU A 17 -0.02 -3.15 18.97
CA GLU A 17 0.82 -2.41 19.93
C GLU A 17 1.93 -1.63 19.22
N ASP A 18 2.58 -2.22 18.22
CA ASP A 18 3.58 -1.55 17.38
C ASP A 18 2.97 -0.38 16.60
N MET A 19 1.80 -0.58 16.00
CA MET A 19 1.05 0.46 15.30
C MET A 19 0.78 1.66 16.21
N HIS A 20 0.31 1.41 17.43
CA HIS A 20 0.08 2.46 18.41
C HIS A 20 1.38 3.13 18.88
N ARG A 21 2.48 2.36 19.03
CA ARG A 21 3.81 2.94 19.32
C ARG A 21 4.31 3.86 18.21
N LYS A 22 3.93 3.61 16.96
CA LYS A 22 4.19 4.50 15.82
C LYS A 22 3.23 5.69 15.74
N ALA A 23 2.31 5.83 16.70
CA ALA A 23 1.22 6.81 16.72
C ALA A 23 0.33 6.76 15.46
N ILE A 24 0.20 5.57 14.86
CA ILE A 24 -0.69 5.31 13.73
C ILE A 24 -2.04 4.85 14.30
N THR A 25 -3.11 5.42 13.77
CA THR A 25 -4.51 5.13 14.16
C THR A 25 -5.27 4.51 13.00
N ASP A 26 -6.48 4.02 13.26
CA ASP A 26 -7.34 3.49 12.20
C ASP A 26 -7.65 4.53 11.11
N ASP A 27 -7.75 5.82 11.44
CA ASP A 27 -7.92 6.89 10.44
C ASP A 27 -6.76 6.96 9.44
N HIS A 28 -5.52 6.74 9.91
CA HIS A 28 -4.36 6.67 9.03
C HIS A 28 -4.42 5.42 8.14
N LEU A 29 -4.88 4.28 8.67
CA LEU A 29 -5.07 3.08 7.86
C LEU A 29 -6.12 3.33 6.77
N LEU A 30 -7.23 3.99 7.10
CA LEU A 30 -8.24 4.38 6.13
C LEU A 30 -7.68 5.34 5.08
N GLU A 31 -6.81 6.28 5.46
CA GLU A 31 -6.12 7.15 4.51
C GLU A 31 -5.25 6.33 3.54
N PHE A 32 -4.43 5.40 4.04
CA PHE A 32 -3.60 4.54 3.18
C PHE A 32 -4.47 3.71 2.21
N LEU A 33 -5.57 3.15 2.71
CA LEU A 33 -6.51 2.37 1.89
C LEU A 33 -7.20 3.23 0.82
N ARG A 34 -7.49 4.50 1.10
CA ARG A 34 -8.00 5.45 0.09
C ARG A 34 -6.96 5.76 -0.98
N ILE A 35 -5.71 5.99 -0.60
CA ILE A 35 -4.61 6.25 -1.56
C ILE A 35 -4.49 5.08 -2.53
N VAL A 36 -4.63 3.84 -2.05
CA VAL A 36 -4.58 2.64 -2.89
C VAL A 36 -5.95 2.18 -3.41
N GLN A 37 -7.03 2.97 -3.25
CA GLN A 37 -8.40 2.68 -3.72
C GLN A 37 -8.95 1.30 -3.34
N ILE A 38 -8.80 0.91 -2.08
CA ILE A 38 -9.41 -0.30 -1.51
C ILE A 38 -10.12 -0.03 -0.18
N GLU A 39 -10.50 1.22 0.11
CA GLU A 39 -11.24 1.56 1.33
C GLU A 39 -12.61 0.86 1.42
N TYR A 40 -13.23 0.56 0.28
CA TYR A 40 -14.50 -0.17 0.21
C TYR A 40 -14.44 -1.57 0.86
N LEU A 41 -13.24 -2.15 0.98
CA LEU A 41 -13.07 -3.44 1.67
C LEU A 41 -13.35 -3.32 3.17
N VAL A 42 -13.08 -2.16 3.77
CA VAL A 42 -13.39 -1.90 5.18
C VAL A 42 -14.89 -1.76 5.39
N GLU A 43 -15.60 -1.15 4.44
CA GLU A 43 -17.07 -1.08 4.50
C GLU A 43 -17.71 -2.46 4.38
N ARG A 44 -17.10 -3.36 3.59
CA ARG A 44 -17.58 -4.73 3.39
C ARG A 44 -17.26 -5.66 4.55
N GLU A 45 -16.04 -5.59 5.09
CA GLU A 45 -15.52 -6.60 6.03
C GLU A 45 -15.17 -6.04 7.41
N SER A 46 -15.01 -4.72 7.62
CA SER A 46 -14.36 -4.12 8.81
C SER A 46 -12.86 -4.41 8.93
N LEU A 47 -12.11 -3.53 9.59
CA LEU A 47 -10.67 -3.70 9.87
C LEU A 47 -10.39 -4.92 10.76
N ASP A 48 -11.32 -5.24 11.66
CA ASP A 48 -11.16 -6.27 12.68
C ASP A 48 -11.75 -7.63 12.30
N SER A 49 -12.29 -7.79 11.08
CA SER A 49 -12.75 -9.10 10.64
C SER A 49 -11.59 -10.07 10.44
N VAL A 50 -11.84 -11.34 10.72
CA VAL A 50 -10.92 -12.45 10.45
C VAL A 50 -11.53 -13.29 9.35
N GLN A 51 -10.79 -13.47 8.26
CA GLN A 51 -11.21 -14.25 7.09
C GLN A 51 -10.00 -15.01 6.51
N ASP A 52 -10.26 -15.94 5.59
CA ASP A 52 -9.21 -16.40 4.68
C ASP A 52 -8.96 -15.34 3.59
N TRP A 53 -8.12 -14.37 3.93
CA TRP A 53 -7.75 -13.28 3.02
C TRP A 53 -7.07 -13.75 1.74
N HIS A 54 -6.54 -14.96 1.70
CA HIS A 54 -6.02 -15.50 0.45
C HIS A 54 -7.15 -15.78 -0.54
N ASP A 55 -8.29 -16.30 -0.08
CA ASP A 55 -9.39 -16.66 -0.97
C ASP A 55 -10.39 -15.51 -1.18
N VAL A 56 -10.55 -14.64 -0.18
CA VAL A 56 -11.50 -13.52 -0.22
C VAL A 56 -11.05 -12.39 -1.14
N LEU A 57 -9.74 -12.19 -1.29
CA LEU A 57 -9.19 -11.06 -2.05
C LEU A 57 -8.79 -11.47 -3.46
N SER A 58 -9.17 -10.63 -4.43
CA SER A 58 -8.68 -10.72 -5.79
C SER A 58 -7.16 -10.48 -5.88
N GLY A 59 -6.55 -10.89 -6.99
CA GLY A 59 -5.12 -10.65 -7.23
C GLY A 59 -4.74 -9.17 -7.16
N GLY A 60 -5.57 -8.28 -7.71
CA GLY A 60 -5.34 -6.83 -7.68
C GLY A 60 -5.49 -6.23 -6.29
N GLU A 61 -6.45 -6.71 -5.49
CA GLU A 61 -6.58 -6.29 -4.07
C GLU A 61 -5.37 -6.73 -3.25
N LYS A 62 -4.84 -7.94 -3.47
CA LYS A 62 -3.61 -8.40 -2.80
C LYS A 62 -2.41 -7.51 -3.11
N GLN A 63 -2.25 -7.09 -4.38
CA GLN A 63 -1.21 -6.13 -4.76
C GLN A 63 -1.40 -4.77 -4.08
N ARG A 64 -2.64 -4.26 -4.04
CA ARG A 64 -2.96 -2.98 -3.41
C ARG A 64 -2.79 -3.00 -1.88
N ILE A 65 -3.04 -4.12 -1.22
CA ILE A 65 -2.72 -4.29 0.19
C ILE A 65 -1.20 -4.27 0.42
N ALA A 66 -0.42 -4.88 -0.47
CA ALA A 66 1.04 -4.80 -0.37
C ALA A 66 1.54 -3.34 -0.50
N LEU A 67 0.90 -2.54 -1.37
CA LEU A 67 1.14 -1.11 -1.47
C LEU A 67 0.69 -0.36 -0.21
N ALA A 68 -0.49 -0.64 0.33
CA ALA A 68 -0.95 -0.04 1.59
C ALA A 68 0.01 -0.33 2.75
N ARG A 69 0.54 -1.56 2.82
CA ARG A 69 1.58 -1.96 3.78
C ARG A 69 2.87 -1.17 3.58
N LEU A 70 3.27 -0.93 2.34
CA LEU A 70 4.42 -0.07 2.03
C LEU A 70 4.20 1.37 2.56
N LEU A 71 3.01 1.94 2.36
CA LEU A 71 2.65 3.27 2.86
C LEU A 71 2.66 3.32 4.39
N TYR A 72 2.14 2.29 5.06
CA TYR A 72 2.14 2.15 6.51
C TYR A 72 3.56 2.18 7.10
N HIS A 73 4.49 1.43 6.49
CA HIS A 73 5.85 1.32 7.02
C HIS A 73 6.76 2.51 6.74
N LYS A 74 6.42 3.37 5.76
CA LYS A 74 7.18 4.57 5.40
C LYS A 74 8.70 4.30 5.27
N PRO A 75 9.12 3.34 4.42
CA PRO A 75 10.53 2.95 4.36
C PRO A 75 11.40 4.05 3.74
N LEU A 76 12.69 4.01 4.04
CA LEU A 76 13.68 4.89 3.41
C LEU A 76 13.94 4.52 1.94
N PHE A 77 13.82 3.23 1.62
CA PHE A 77 14.02 2.67 0.28
C PHE A 77 12.92 1.66 -0.05
N ALA A 78 12.40 1.71 -1.27
CA ALA A 78 11.43 0.75 -1.78
C ALA A 78 11.81 0.27 -3.17
N ILE A 79 11.65 -1.04 -3.38
CA ILE A 79 11.80 -1.68 -4.69
C ILE A 79 10.41 -2.08 -5.16
N LEU A 80 9.99 -1.54 -6.31
CA LEU A 80 8.66 -1.74 -6.88
C LEU A 80 8.79 -2.50 -8.20
N ASP A 81 8.54 -3.80 -8.20
CA ASP A 81 8.62 -4.64 -9.41
C ASP A 81 7.22 -4.87 -9.99
N GLU A 82 6.86 -4.12 -11.05
CA GLU A 82 5.57 -4.19 -11.74
C GLU A 82 4.33 -4.14 -10.83
N CYS A 83 4.48 -3.54 -9.64
CA CYS A 83 3.50 -3.57 -8.54
C CYS A 83 2.21 -2.79 -8.82
N THR A 84 2.15 -2.08 -9.94
CA THR A 84 1.07 -1.16 -10.32
C THR A 84 0.32 -1.62 -11.57
N SER A 85 0.62 -2.82 -12.06
CA SER A 85 -0.02 -3.44 -13.23
C SER A 85 -1.53 -3.62 -13.06
N ALA A 86 -2.01 -3.95 -11.86
CA ALA A 86 -3.44 -4.07 -11.54
C ALA A 86 -4.09 -2.76 -11.05
N VAL A 87 -3.41 -1.63 -11.21
CA VAL A 87 -3.80 -0.33 -10.66
C VAL A 87 -3.99 0.69 -11.79
N SER A 88 -5.00 1.57 -11.65
CA SER A 88 -5.23 2.65 -12.60
C SER A 88 -4.08 3.67 -12.54
N ILE A 89 -3.92 4.46 -13.60
CA ILE A 89 -2.82 5.44 -13.70
C ILE A 89 -2.90 6.49 -12.58
N ASP A 90 -4.11 6.96 -12.25
CA ASP A 90 -4.30 7.99 -11.23
C ASP A 90 -3.90 7.51 -9.83
N VAL A 91 -4.18 6.24 -9.52
CA VAL A 91 -3.81 5.62 -8.23
C VAL A 91 -2.31 5.39 -8.18
N GLU A 92 -1.74 4.90 -9.29
CA GLU A 92 -0.30 4.75 -9.40
C GLU A 92 0.41 6.09 -9.14
N GLN A 93 -0.02 7.19 -9.77
CA GLN A 93 0.52 8.52 -9.49
C GLN A 93 0.35 8.92 -8.01
N SER A 94 -0.83 8.71 -7.43
CA SER A 94 -1.10 9.04 -6.02
C SER A 94 -0.16 8.29 -5.06
N ILE A 95 0.14 7.02 -5.33
CA ILE A 95 1.08 6.23 -4.54
C ILE A 95 2.50 6.79 -4.66
N TYR A 96 2.97 7.05 -5.89
CA TYR A 96 4.32 7.59 -6.10
C TYR A 96 4.47 8.97 -5.47
N GLU A 97 3.47 9.85 -5.62
CA GLU A 97 3.44 11.17 -4.98
C GLU A 97 3.54 11.06 -3.46
N TYR A 98 2.78 10.16 -2.84
CA TYR A 98 2.85 9.96 -1.41
C TYR A 98 4.25 9.46 -0.98
N LEU A 99 4.80 8.48 -1.70
CA LEU A 99 6.11 7.91 -1.39
C LEU A 99 7.24 8.94 -1.55
N THR A 100 7.23 9.76 -2.61
CA THR A 100 8.29 10.74 -2.85
C THR A 100 8.14 11.99 -1.99
N ASN A 101 6.92 12.52 -1.84
CA ASN A 101 6.70 13.83 -1.25
C ASN A 101 6.43 13.75 0.26
N SER A 102 5.63 12.77 0.70
CA SER A 102 5.24 12.64 2.10
C SER A 102 6.21 11.76 2.89
N VAL A 103 6.66 10.66 2.30
CA VAL A 103 7.58 9.71 2.96
C VAL A 103 9.04 10.04 2.68
N GLN A 104 9.35 10.72 1.56
CA GLN A 104 10.72 10.92 1.07
C GLN A 104 11.47 9.59 0.86
N CYS A 105 10.74 8.57 0.40
CA CYS A 105 11.27 7.26 0.09
C CYS A 105 12.08 7.31 -1.22
N SER A 106 13.27 6.72 -1.22
CA SER A 106 14.02 6.47 -2.45
C SER A 106 13.45 5.26 -3.19
N LEU A 107 13.09 5.44 -4.46
CA LEU A 107 12.38 4.43 -5.25
C LEU A 107 13.30 3.82 -6.30
N LEU A 108 13.29 2.49 -6.36
CA LEU A 108 13.75 1.72 -7.52
C LEU A 108 12.54 0.99 -8.08
N SER A 109 12.07 1.38 -9.27
CA SER A 109 10.88 0.78 -9.86
C SER A 109 11.13 0.15 -11.23
N VAL A 110 10.41 -0.93 -11.50
CA VAL A 110 10.29 -1.58 -12.81
C VAL A 110 8.85 -1.39 -13.28
N THR A 111 8.66 -0.78 -14.45
CA THR A 111 7.33 -0.44 -14.97
C THR A 111 7.31 -0.41 -16.49
N HIS A 112 6.16 -0.74 -17.08
CA HIS A 112 5.88 -0.50 -18.50
C HIS A 112 5.38 0.93 -18.79
N ARG A 113 5.10 1.74 -17.75
CA ARG A 113 4.50 3.08 -17.84
C ARG A 113 5.51 4.19 -17.57
N VAL A 114 6.69 4.11 -18.21
CA VAL A 114 7.83 5.00 -17.97
C VAL A 114 7.46 6.49 -18.13
N LYS A 115 6.66 6.84 -19.14
CA LYS A 115 6.29 8.24 -19.41
C LYS A 115 5.54 8.91 -18.26
N GLN A 116 4.71 8.14 -17.55
CA GLN A 116 3.90 8.62 -16.43
C GLN A 116 4.72 8.73 -15.15
N LEU A 117 5.73 7.86 -14.97
CA LEU A 117 6.48 7.75 -13.73
C LEU A 117 7.86 8.41 -13.74
N GLN A 118 8.38 8.80 -14.90
CA GLN A 118 9.69 9.46 -15.02
C GLN A 118 9.81 10.71 -14.15
N GLN A 119 8.72 11.44 -13.90
CA GLN A 119 8.74 12.65 -13.06
C GLN A 119 9.07 12.37 -11.59
N TYR A 120 8.86 11.14 -11.13
CA TYR A 120 9.18 10.70 -9.76
C TYR A 120 10.58 10.08 -9.66
N HIS A 121 11.34 10.01 -10.77
CA HIS A 121 12.65 9.38 -10.83
C HIS A 121 13.69 10.36 -11.35
N HIS A 122 14.84 10.41 -10.67
CA HIS A 122 15.98 11.20 -11.15
C HIS A 122 16.66 10.58 -12.39
N PHE A 123 16.53 9.26 -12.55
CA PHE A 123 17.21 8.50 -13.60
C PHE A 123 16.27 7.42 -14.18
N VAL A 124 16.32 7.25 -15.50
CA VAL A 124 15.54 6.27 -16.26
C VAL A 124 16.50 5.55 -17.21
N LEU A 125 16.45 4.21 -17.17
CA LEU A 125 17.27 3.31 -17.99
C LEU A 125 16.57 2.89 -19.28
#